data_AF-A0A1V5W2A3-F1
#
_entry.id   AF-A0A1V5W2A3-F1
#
_cell.length_a   1.000
_cell.length_b   1.000
_cell.length_c   1.000
_cell.angle_alpha   90.00
_cell.angle_beta   90.00
_cell.angle_gamma   90.00
#
_symmetry.space_group_name_H-M   'P 1'
#
loop_
_entity.id
_entity.type
_entity.pdbx_description
1 polymer ?
#
loop_
_entity_poly.entity_id
_entity_poly.type
_entity_poly.pdbx_seq_one_letter_code
_entity_poly.pdbx_strand_id
1 'polypeptide(L)'
;MKITAEGILGSAQKINNQRKLNENSDKSKADIKTDSLSLGKALNSRIESIEREIKEIQTSLTKNQIIREGIDNLSKNTSPEAMAEILQKTTYNGQKILQDFFGKDITPSLLMSKREEIQKLINEDVNSLTRIQVETDNIAASNLASGKKLESLVKNVNDIFKDASLSSGAISNLDADKVMRLIK
;
A
#
# COMPACT_ATOMS: atom_id res chain seq x y z
N MET A 1 21.50 66.69 -46.53
CA MET A 1 21.55 65.22 -46.44
C MET A 1 20.18 64.66 -46.80
N LYS A 2 20.17 63.64 -47.65
CA LYS A 2 18.98 62.97 -48.19
C LYS A 2 18.26 62.20 -47.07
N ILE A 3 16.94 62.32 -46.97
CA ILE A 3 16.09 61.35 -46.27
C ILE A 3 15.05 60.89 -47.27
N THR A 4 15.13 59.61 -47.60
CA THR A 4 14.40 58.86 -48.62
C THR A 4 12.96 58.59 -48.18
N ALA A 5 12.03 58.74 -49.13
CA ALA A 5 10.64 58.35 -49.03
C ALA A 5 10.49 56.83 -49.21
N GLU A 6 11.00 56.04 -48.26
CA GLU A 6 11.00 54.57 -48.34
C GLU A 6 10.59 53.91 -47.02
N GLY A 7 9.73 54.58 -46.26
CA GLY A 7 9.07 54.04 -45.06
C GLY A 7 7.57 53.76 -45.24
N ILE A 8 7.01 54.02 -46.41
CA ILE A 8 5.58 53.85 -46.72
C ILE A 8 5.37 52.47 -47.35
N LEU A 9 5.65 51.38 -46.63
CA LEU A 9 5.26 50.01 -47.04
C LEU A 9 5.35 48.95 -45.91
N GLY A 10 5.66 49.34 -44.67
CA GLY A 10 5.79 48.41 -43.54
C GLY A 10 4.57 48.26 -42.62
N SER A 11 3.52 49.05 -42.82
CA SER A 11 2.42 49.20 -41.85
C SER A 11 1.17 48.36 -42.12
N ALA A 12 1.14 47.52 -43.17
CA ALA A 12 -0.06 46.77 -43.56
C ALA A 12 -0.07 45.26 -43.22
N GLN A 13 0.95 44.71 -42.54
CA GLN A 13 1.02 43.25 -42.29
C GLN A 13 0.91 42.80 -40.82
N LYS A 14 0.56 43.69 -39.88
CA LYS A 14 0.48 43.33 -38.44
C LYS A 14 -0.90 43.46 -37.80
N ILE A 15 -1.98 43.26 -38.56
CA ILE A 15 -3.36 43.21 -38.02
C ILE A 15 -4.08 41.91 -38.41
N ASN A 16 -3.40 40.76 -38.30
CA ASN A 16 -4.10 39.46 -38.45
C ASN A 16 -3.80 38.42 -37.36
N ASN A 17 -3.09 38.80 -36.29
CA ASN A 17 -2.78 37.86 -35.19
C ASN A 17 -3.52 38.12 -33.88
N GLN A 18 -4.39 39.14 -33.79
CA GLN A 18 -5.16 39.40 -32.56
C GLN A 18 -6.57 38.83 -32.55
N ARG A 19 -7.07 38.24 -33.65
CA ARG A 19 -8.37 37.53 -33.66
C ARG A 19 -8.30 36.02 -33.43
N LYS A 20 -7.10 35.42 -33.39
CA LYS A 20 -6.93 33.96 -33.15
C LYS A 20 -6.54 33.58 -31.72
N LEU A 21 -6.54 34.52 -30.78
CA LEU A 21 -6.17 34.25 -29.38
C LEU A 21 -7.34 33.89 -28.45
N ASN A 22 -8.60 33.94 -28.94
CA ASN A 22 -9.78 33.67 -28.12
C ASN A 22 -10.54 32.36 -28.41
N GLU A 23 -10.07 31.49 -29.32
CA GLU A 23 -10.73 30.19 -29.59
C GLU A 23 -9.97 28.96 -29.06
N ASN A 24 -8.77 29.12 -28.50
CA ASN A 24 -7.95 27.99 -28.03
C ASN A 24 -7.97 27.76 -26.51
N SER A 25 -8.69 28.57 -25.73
CA SER A 25 -8.77 28.41 -24.27
C SER A 25 -9.79 27.36 -23.81
N ASP A 26 -10.74 26.97 -24.67
CA ASP A 26 -11.76 25.98 -24.33
C ASP A 26 -11.35 24.54 -24.63
N LYS A 27 -10.52 24.30 -25.65
CA LYS A 27 -10.01 22.94 -25.95
C LYS A 27 -9.04 22.44 -24.88
N SER A 28 -8.10 23.27 -24.42
CA SER A 28 -7.17 22.87 -23.36
C SER A 28 -7.89 22.62 -22.02
N LYS A 29 -8.92 23.41 -21.69
CA LYS A 29 -9.74 23.17 -20.49
C LYS A 29 -10.62 21.93 -20.61
N ALA A 30 -11.11 21.59 -21.81
CA ALA A 30 -11.85 20.36 -22.05
C ALA A 30 -10.93 19.13 -21.90
N ASP A 31 -9.74 19.16 -22.52
CA ASP A 31 -8.75 18.08 -22.43
C ASP A 31 -8.26 17.86 -20.99
N ILE A 32 -7.98 18.94 -20.24
CA ILE A 32 -7.60 18.89 -18.81
C ILE A 32 -8.74 18.32 -17.95
N LYS A 33 -10.01 18.64 -18.27
CA LYS A 33 -11.18 18.08 -17.58
C LYS A 33 -11.41 16.60 -17.91
N THR A 34 -11.16 16.15 -19.13
CA THR A 34 -11.24 14.73 -19.49
C THR A 34 -10.11 13.91 -18.89
N ASP A 35 -8.89 14.45 -18.84
CA ASP A 35 -7.74 13.79 -18.22
C ASP A 35 -7.93 13.66 -16.71
N SER A 36 -8.46 14.68 -16.05
CA SER A 36 -8.79 14.60 -14.61
C SER A 36 -9.91 13.60 -14.31
N LEU A 37 -10.92 13.47 -15.18
CA LEU A 37 -11.97 12.44 -15.05
C LEU A 37 -11.42 11.01 -15.26
N SER A 38 -10.53 10.83 -16.24
CA SER A 38 -9.82 9.58 -16.49
C SER A 38 -8.95 9.18 -15.29
N LEU A 39 -8.16 10.13 -14.79
CA LEU A 39 -7.28 9.94 -13.66
C LEU A 39 -8.06 9.64 -12.37
N GLY A 40 -9.19 10.32 -12.13
CA GLY A 40 -10.06 10.03 -10.99
C GLY A 40 -10.67 8.62 -11.02
N LYS A 41 -11.01 8.10 -12.20
CA LYS A 41 -11.47 6.69 -12.35
C LYS A 41 -10.33 5.70 -12.09
N ALA A 42 -9.13 5.97 -12.62
CA ALA A 42 -7.97 5.13 -12.38
C ALA A 42 -7.57 5.10 -10.90
N LEU A 43 -7.60 6.25 -10.22
CA LEU A 43 -7.34 6.34 -8.78
C LEU A 43 -8.37 5.59 -7.95
N ASN A 44 -9.67 5.73 -8.25
CA ASN A 44 -10.70 4.96 -7.55
C ASN A 44 -10.51 3.45 -7.73
N SER A 45 -10.18 3.00 -8.95
CA SER A 45 -9.85 1.60 -9.21
C SER A 45 -8.63 1.14 -8.40
N ARG A 46 -7.59 1.98 -8.30
CA ARG A 46 -6.41 1.67 -7.49
C ARG A 46 -6.75 1.60 -6.00
N ILE A 47 -7.55 2.52 -5.47
CA ILE A 47 -8.03 2.50 -4.08
C ILE A 47 -8.78 1.18 -3.80
N GLU A 48 -9.65 0.74 -4.72
CA GLU A 48 -10.37 -0.54 -4.58
C GLU A 48 -9.46 -1.77 -4.69
N SER A 49 -8.34 -1.67 -5.41
CA SER A 49 -7.29 -2.70 -5.43
C SER A 49 -6.58 -2.75 -4.08
N ILE A 50 -6.16 -1.59 -3.56
CA ILE A 50 -5.47 -1.49 -2.27
C ILE A 50 -6.35 -2.02 -1.14
N GLU A 51 -7.66 -1.71 -1.15
CA GLU A 51 -8.61 -2.27 -0.17
C GLU A 51 -8.66 -3.80 -0.18
N ARG A 52 -8.55 -4.43 -1.36
CA ARG A 52 -8.51 -5.89 -1.49
C ARG A 52 -7.18 -6.45 -1.00
N GLU A 53 -6.07 -5.85 -1.43
CA GLU A 53 -4.72 -6.22 -0.99
C GLU A 53 -4.61 -6.16 0.54
N ILE A 54 -5.15 -5.11 1.18
CA ILE A 54 -5.18 -4.98 2.64
C ILE A 54 -5.95 -6.15 3.29
N LYS A 55 -7.13 -6.51 2.77
CA LYS A 55 -7.93 -7.61 3.34
C LYS A 55 -7.22 -8.96 3.21
N GLU A 56 -6.54 -9.19 2.08
CA GLU A 56 -5.74 -10.39 1.85
C GLU A 56 -4.55 -10.44 2.82
N ILE A 57 -3.82 -9.33 2.99
CA ILE A 57 -2.70 -9.25 3.91
C ILE A 57 -3.17 -9.40 5.37
N GLN A 58 -4.28 -8.76 5.77
CA GLN A 58 -4.86 -8.96 7.11
C GLN A 58 -5.17 -10.44 7.36
N THR A 59 -5.82 -11.10 6.38
CA THR A 59 -6.16 -12.52 6.46
C THR A 59 -4.90 -13.38 6.64
N SER A 60 -3.88 -13.14 5.80
CA SER A 60 -2.59 -13.83 5.88
C SER A 60 -1.89 -13.59 7.21
N LEU A 61 -1.77 -12.32 7.62
CA LEU A 61 -1.06 -11.90 8.82
C LEU A 61 -1.71 -12.47 10.09
N THR A 62 -3.03 -12.40 10.22
CA THR A 62 -3.75 -12.99 11.36
C THR A 62 -3.52 -14.50 11.41
N LYS A 63 -3.66 -15.18 10.28
CA LYS A 63 -3.38 -16.63 10.17
C LYS A 63 -1.94 -16.94 10.61
N ASN A 64 -0.96 -16.19 10.12
CA ASN A 64 0.45 -16.42 10.41
C ASN A 64 0.80 -16.11 11.87
N GLN A 65 0.19 -15.09 12.47
CA GLN A 65 0.33 -14.77 13.89
C GLN A 65 -0.24 -15.87 14.79
N ILE A 66 -1.42 -16.41 14.48
CA ILE A 66 -2.02 -17.54 15.22
C ILE A 66 -1.10 -18.77 15.15
N ILE A 67 -0.54 -19.05 13.97
CA ILE A 67 0.44 -20.13 13.82
C ILE A 67 1.64 -19.86 14.71
N ARG A 68 2.27 -18.68 14.62
CA ARG A 68 3.44 -18.31 15.43
C ARG A 68 3.18 -18.45 16.93
N GLU A 69 2.03 -17.99 17.42
CA GLU A 69 1.65 -18.14 18.82
C GLU A 69 1.55 -19.61 19.23
N GLY A 70 0.93 -20.44 18.40
CA GLY A 70 0.86 -21.87 18.68
C GLY A 70 2.22 -22.58 18.61
N ILE A 71 3.15 -22.15 17.73
CA ILE A 71 4.55 -22.62 17.76
C ILE A 71 5.20 -22.26 19.09
N ASP A 72 5.02 -21.03 19.56
CA ASP A 72 5.57 -20.56 20.83
C ASP A 72 4.97 -21.35 22.01
N ASN A 73 3.69 -21.70 21.95
CA ASN A 73 3.02 -22.53 22.96
C ASN A 73 3.51 -23.98 22.93
N LEU A 74 3.68 -24.58 21.75
CA LEU A 74 4.28 -25.91 21.60
C LEU A 74 5.74 -25.94 22.09
N SER A 75 6.49 -24.87 21.88
CA SER A 75 7.89 -24.78 22.33
C SER A 75 8.00 -24.71 23.86
N LYS A 76 6.98 -24.17 24.53
CA LYS A 76 6.93 -24.05 26.00
C LYS A 76 6.40 -25.32 26.69
N ASN A 77 5.62 -26.15 25.98
CA ASN A 77 4.95 -27.31 26.53
C ASN A 77 5.43 -28.60 25.84
N THR A 78 6.20 -29.42 26.56
CA THR A 78 6.79 -30.65 26.02
C THR A 78 6.02 -31.91 26.37
N SER A 79 4.95 -31.83 27.18
CA SER A 79 4.14 -33.00 27.48
C SER A 79 3.28 -33.39 26.28
N PRO A 80 3.18 -34.70 25.94
CA PRO A 80 2.37 -35.13 24.79
C PRO A 80 0.91 -34.69 24.85
N GLU A 81 0.33 -34.69 26.05
CA GLU A 81 -1.05 -34.26 26.30
C GLU A 81 -1.26 -32.77 26.00
N ALA A 82 -0.35 -31.90 26.50
CA ALA A 82 -0.44 -30.46 26.24
C ALA A 82 -0.19 -30.13 24.76
N MET A 83 0.74 -30.83 24.09
CA MET A 83 0.98 -30.65 22.66
C MET A 83 -0.25 -31.03 21.83
N ALA A 84 -0.90 -32.15 22.15
CA ALA A 84 -2.13 -32.57 21.48
C ALA A 84 -3.27 -31.56 21.70
N GLU A 85 -3.39 -31.02 22.91
CA GLU A 85 -4.38 -29.99 23.23
C GLU A 85 -4.14 -28.69 22.45
N ILE A 86 -2.89 -28.21 22.38
CA ILE A 86 -2.52 -27.02 21.62
C ILE A 86 -2.86 -27.20 20.13
N LEU A 87 -2.51 -28.34 19.54
CA LEU A 87 -2.81 -28.65 18.15
C LEU A 87 -4.32 -28.67 17.84
N GLN A 88 -5.14 -29.11 18.79
CA GLN A 88 -6.59 -29.14 18.61
C GLN A 88 -7.24 -27.77 18.83
N LYS A 89 -6.74 -26.99 19.79
CA LYS A 89 -7.31 -25.68 20.15
C LYS A 89 -6.93 -24.58 19.18
N THR A 90 -5.73 -24.64 18.59
CA THR A 90 -5.30 -23.61 17.64
C THR A 90 -6.01 -23.78 16.31
N THR A 91 -7.07 -22.98 16.14
CA THR A 91 -7.92 -23.00 14.94
C THR A 91 -8.02 -21.62 14.29
N TYR A 92 -8.25 -21.60 12.99
CA TYR A 92 -8.56 -20.40 12.23
C TYR A 92 -9.68 -20.74 11.24
N ASN A 93 -10.76 -19.97 11.25
CA ASN A 93 -11.96 -20.23 10.44
C ASN A 93 -12.47 -21.69 10.57
N GLY A 94 -12.40 -22.26 11.78
CA GLY A 94 -12.83 -23.64 12.07
C GLY A 94 -11.87 -24.74 11.63
N GLN A 95 -10.73 -24.40 11.01
CA GLN A 95 -9.71 -25.37 10.58
C GLN A 95 -8.57 -25.47 11.59
N LYS A 96 -8.02 -26.68 11.78
CA LYS A 96 -6.89 -26.96 12.68
C LYS A 96 -5.56 -26.54 12.05
N ILE A 97 -5.37 -25.23 11.99
CA ILE A 97 -4.32 -24.61 11.20
C ILE A 97 -2.90 -25.05 11.58
N LEU A 98 -2.66 -25.32 12.86
CA LEU A 98 -1.35 -25.77 13.31
C LEU A 98 -1.07 -27.21 12.88
N GLN A 99 -2.07 -28.07 12.97
CA GLN A 99 -1.96 -29.46 12.51
C GLN A 99 -1.71 -29.51 10.99
N ASP A 100 -2.40 -28.66 10.23
CA ASP A 100 -2.20 -28.54 8.78
C ASP A 100 -0.80 -27.99 8.43
N PHE A 101 -0.26 -27.10 9.27
CA PHE A 101 1.05 -26.47 9.05
C PHE A 101 2.23 -27.39 9.40
N PHE A 102 2.10 -28.22 10.44
CA PHE A 102 3.16 -29.12 10.92
C PHE A 102 3.10 -30.53 10.34
N GLY A 103 1.91 -31.02 9.96
CA GLY A 103 1.72 -32.41 9.58
C GLY A 103 1.65 -33.35 10.81
N LYS A 104 2.19 -34.57 10.67
CA LYS A 104 1.97 -35.66 11.65
C LYS A 104 3.01 -35.71 12.78
N ASP A 105 4.27 -35.41 12.51
CA ASP A 105 5.37 -35.59 13.47
C ASP A 105 6.02 -34.25 13.84
N ILE A 106 5.93 -33.87 15.11
CA ILE A 106 6.48 -32.61 15.62
C ILE A 106 7.77 -32.90 16.38
N THR A 107 8.89 -32.41 15.83
CA THR A 107 10.21 -32.47 16.48
C THR A 107 10.68 -31.06 16.87
N PRO A 108 11.58 -30.92 17.86
CA PRO A 108 12.12 -29.61 18.23
C PRO A 108 12.81 -28.88 17.07
N SER A 109 13.52 -29.61 16.21
CA SER A 109 14.16 -29.06 15.01
C SER A 109 13.13 -28.55 14.01
N LEU A 110 12.02 -29.29 13.81
CA LEU A 110 10.92 -28.86 12.96
C LEU A 110 10.25 -27.59 13.52
N LEU A 111 10.02 -27.51 14.84
CA LEU A 111 9.47 -26.32 15.49
C LEU A 111 10.32 -25.08 15.22
N MET A 112 11.65 -25.17 15.36
CA MET A 112 12.55 -24.05 15.07
C MET A 112 12.50 -23.65 13.58
N SER A 113 12.58 -24.62 12.67
CA SER A 113 12.52 -24.34 11.23
C SER A 113 11.19 -23.68 10.82
N LYS A 114 10.07 -24.21 11.32
CA LYS A 114 8.73 -23.67 11.08
C LYS A 114 8.52 -22.30 11.72
N ARG A 115 9.18 -22.02 12.85
CA ARG A 115 9.20 -20.69 13.46
C ARG A 115 9.88 -19.66 12.59
N GLU A 116 11.01 -20.01 11.98
CA GLU A 116 11.71 -19.12 11.06
C GLU A 116 10.91 -18.89 9.77
N GLU A 117 10.31 -19.96 9.23
CA GLU A 117 9.42 -19.88 8.06
C GLU A 117 8.25 -18.93 8.32
N ILE A 118 7.50 -19.12 9.42
CA ILE A 118 6.36 -18.26 9.73
C ILE A 118 6.77 -16.81 10.01
N GLN A 119 7.95 -16.59 10.60
CA GLN A 119 8.47 -15.25 10.83
C GLN A 119 8.80 -14.54 9.50
N LYS A 120 9.29 -15.26 8.49
CA LYS A 120 9.51 -14.70 7.14
C LYS A 120 8.19 -14.28 6.51
N LEU A 121 7.17 -15.14 6.56
CA LEU A 121 5.83 -14.83 6.04
C LEU A 121 5.21 -13.59 6.70
N ILE A 122 5.30 -13.50 8.04
CA ILE A 122 4.86 -12.31 8.78
C ILE A 122 5.62 -11.05 8.32
N ASN A 123 6.94 -11.15 8.13
CA ASN A 123 7.74 -10.02 7.67
C ASN A 123 7.37 -9.59 6.24
N GLU A 124 7.04 -10.53 5.36
CA GLU A 124 6.57 -10.26 3.99
C GLU A 124 5.21 -9.54 3.99
N ASP A 125 4.28 -9.98 4.83
CA ASP A 125 2.99 -9.32 5.05
C ASP A 125 3.18 -7.87 5.55
N VAL A 126 4.05 -7.68 6.55
CA VAL A 126 4.37 -6.34 7.10
C VAL A 126 5.04 -5.43 6.07
N ASN A 127 5.96 -5.97 5.27
CA ASN A 127 6.59 -5.22 4.19
C ASN A 127 5.57 -4.78 3.13
N SER A 128 4.60 -5.64 2.82
CA SER A 128 3.52 -5.33 1.87
C SER A 128 2.61 -4.24 2.41
N LEU A 129 2.22 -4.31 3.69
CA LEU A 129 1.48 -3.24 4.37
C LEU A 129 2.23 -1.91 4.36
N THR A 130 3.55 -1.94 4.57
CA THR A 130 4.39 -0.73 4.57
C THR A 130 4.39 -0.06 3.19
N ARG A 131 4.47 -0.85 2.11
CA ARG A 131 4.37 -0.31 0.73
C ARG A 131 3.00 0.31 0.48
N ILE A 132 1.93 -0.35 0.90
CA ILE A 132 0.56 0.14 0.79
C ILE A 132 0.38 1.45 1.58
N GLN A 133 0.96 1.55 2.77
CA GLN A 133 0.92 2.78 3.57
C GLN A 133 1.54 3.96 2.81
N VAL A 134 2.76 3.79 2.31
CA VAL A 134 3.46 4.82 1.53
C VAL A 134 2.67 5.21 0.28
N GLU A 135 2.10 4.22 -0.42
CA GLU A 135 1.27 4.50 -1.60
C GLU A 135 0.01 5.29 -1.24
N THR A 136 -0.67 4.92 -0.16
CA THR A 136 -1.88 5.61 0.31
C THR A 136 -1.55 7.05 0.73
N ASP A 137 -0.43 7.26 1.41
CA ASP A 137 0.05 8.59 1.81
C ASP A 137 0.37 9.46 0.58
N ASN A 138 0.98 8.89 -0.45
CA ASN A 138 1.24 9.59 -1.72
C ASN A 138 -0.05 9.97 -2.45
N ILE A 139 -1.05 9.08 -2.48
CA ILE A 139 -2.37 9.37 -3.05
C ILE A 139 -3.03 10.52 -2.27
N ALA A 140 -2.97 10.50 -0.94
CA ALA A 140 -3.50 11.58 -0.10
C ALA A 140 -2.78 12.91 -0.33
N ALA A 141 -1.44 12.91 -0.37
CA ALA A 141 -0.63 14.09 -0.62
C ALA A 141 -0.85 14.69 -2.02
N SER A 142 -1.17 13.86 -3.01
CA SER A 142 -1.41 14.31 -4.38
C SER A 142 -2.69 15.16 -4.52
N ASN A 143 -3.56 15.19 -3.49
CA ASN A 143 -4.84 15.92 -3.47
C ASN A 143 -5.79 15.56 -4.65
N LEU A 144 -5.48 14.49 -5.39
CA LEU A 144 -6.24 13.99 -6.55
C LEU A 144 -7.43 13.11 -6.13
N ALA A 145 -7.39 12.58 -4.91
CA ALA A 145 -8.43 11.74 -4.32
C ALA A 145 -8.96 12.38 -3.03
N SER A 146 -9.80 13.41 -3.16
CA SER A 146 -10.52 13.99 -2.03
C SER A 146 -11.78 13.16 -1.77
N GLY A 147 -11.76 12.29 -0.75
CA GLY A 147 -12.96 11.50 -0.44
C GLY A 147 -12.85 10.60 0.80
N LYS A 148 -14.02 10.34 1.41
CA LYS A 148 -14.19 9.49 2.61
C LYS A 148 -13.57 8.08 2.48
N LYS A 149 -13.49 7.54 1.25
CA LYS A 149 -12.87 6.23 0.99
C LYS A 149 -11.37 6.24 1.28
N LEU A 150 -10.64 7.28 0.87
CA LEU A 150 -9.20 7.39 1.11
C LEU A 150 -8.90 7.59 2.59
N GLU A 151 -9.68 8.44 3.28
CA GLU A 151 -9.56 8.63 4.73
C GLU A 151 -9.79 7.32 5.49
N SER A 152 -10.81 6.53 5.09
CA SER A 152 -11.05 5.21 5.66
C SER A 152 -9.90 4.24 5.39
N LEU A 153 -9.27 4.31 4.21
CA LEU A 153 -8.15 3.47 3.84
C LEU A 153 -6.93 3.76 4.70
N VAL A 154 -6.55 5.04 4.84
CA VAL A 154 -5.46 5.50 5.70
C VAL A 154 -5.69 5.06 7.14
N LYS A 155 -6.93 5.20 7.64
CA LYS A 155 -7.28 4.77 8.98
C LYS A 155 -7.13 3.26 9.14
N ASN A 156 -7.67 2.47 8.20
CA ASN A 156 -7.60 1.01 8.25
C ASN A 156 -6.15 0.50 8.23
N VAL A 157 -5.28 1.08 7.39
CA VAL A 157 -3.84 0.74 7.36
C VAL A 157 -3.21 1.02 8.73
N ASN A 158 -3.45 2.20 9.29
CA ASN A 158 -2.92 2.57 10.60
C ASN A 158 -3.44 1.69 11.74
N ASP A 159 -4.72 1.31 11.71
CA ASP A 159 -5.32 0.46 12.73
C ASP A 159 -4.73 -0.97 12.68
N ILE A 160 -4.43 -1.51 11.50
CA ILE A 160 -3.72 -2.80 11.37
C ILE A 160 -2.34 -2.74 12.00
N PHE A 161 -1.58 -1.66 11.77
CA PHE A 161 -0.26 -1.51 12.37
C PHE A 161 -0.30 -1.41 13.90
N LYS A 162 -1.36 -0.82 14.46
CA LYS A 162 -1.58 -0.74 15.91
C LYS A 162 -1.99 -2.08 16.50
N ASP A 163 -2.96 -2.75 15.89
CA ASP A 163 -3.49 -4.03 16.36
C ASP A 163 -2.47 -5.16 16.20
N ALA A 164 -1.63 -5.10 15.17
CA ALA A 164 -0.62 -6.11 14.91
C ALA A 164 0.40 -6.26 16.04
N SER A 165 0.44 -5.34 17.04
CA SER A 165 1.32 -5.38 18.22
C SER A 165 2.66 -6.03 17.87
N LEU A 166 3.24 -5.56 16.76
CA LEU A 166 4.49 -6.10 16.24
C LEU A 166 5.51 -5.74 17.29
N SER A 167 5.79 -6.71 18.18
CA SER A 167 6.70 -6.59 19.30
C SER A 167 7.88 -5.72 18.86
N SER A 168 8.13 -4.63 19.59
CA SER A 168 8.93 -3.44 19.24
C SER A 168 10.26 -3.63 18.49
N GLY A 169 10.75 -4.85 18.27
CA GLY A 169 11.93 -5.14 17.45
C GLY A 169 11.70 -5.11 15.93
N ALA A 170 10.48 -5.29 15.41
CA ALA A 170 10.24 -5.28 13.95
C ALA A 170 9.90 -3.88 13.39
N ILE A 171 9.23 -3.04 14.19
CA ILE A 171 8.87 -1.66 13.81
C ILE A 171 10.05 -0.68 14.03
N SER A 172 11.02 -1.00 14.89
CA SER A 172 12.19 -0.16 15.21
C SER A 172 13.14 0.13 14.02
N ASN A 173 12.85 -0.35 12.81
CA ASN A 173 13.71 -0.19 11.63
C ASN A 173 13.08 0.59 10.46
N LEU A 174 11.89 1.16 10.66
CA LEU A 174 11.34 2.22 9.81
C LEU A 174 11.87 3.57 10.31
N ASP A 175 13.18 3.71 10.18
CA ASP A 175 13.88 4.98 10.27
C ASP A 175 13.26 5.95 9.25
N ALA A 176 12.92 7.17 9.69
CA ALA A 176 12.41 8.23 8.82
C ALA A 176 13.35 8.48 7.62
N ASP A 177 14.64 8.15 7.77
CA ASP A 177 15.62 8.21 6.69
C ASP A 177 15.40 7.16 5.57
N LYS A 178 14.79 6.00 5.86
CA LYS A 178 14.39 5.02 4.82
C LYS A 178 13.19 5.49 4.01
N VAL A 179 12.27 6.22 4.64
CA VAL A 179 11.13 6.86 3.96
C VAL A 179 11.63 7.95 3.00
N MET A 180 12.64 8.74 3.42
CA MET A 180 13.24 9.78 2.57
C MET A 180 14.06 9.24 1.39
N ARG A 181 14.73 8.08 1.53
CA ARG A 181 15.56 7.51 0.45
C ARG A 181 14.78 6.88 -0.70
N LEU A 182 13.51 6.55 -0.50
CA LEU A 182 12.63 6.02 -1.55
C LEU A 182 11.99 7.13 -2.41
N ILE A 183 12.19 8.41 -2.05
CA ILE A 183 11.63 9.59 -2.72
C ILE A 183 12.67 10.27 -3.66
N LYS A 184 13.84 9.66 -3.89
CA LYS A 184 14.89 10.21 -4.77
C LYS A 184 15.02 9.48 -6.10
#